data_AF-A0A5N8VSX5-F1
#
_entry.id   AF-A0A5N8VSX5-F1
#
_cell.length_a   1.000
_cell.length_b   1.000
_cell.length_c   1.000
_cell.angle_alpha   90.00
_cell.angle_beta   90.00
_cell.angle_gamma   90.00
#
_symmetry.space_group_name_H-M   'P 1'
#
loop_
_entity.id
_entity.type
_entity.pdbx_description
1 polymer ?
#
loop_
_entity_poly.entity_id
_entity_poly.type
_entity_poly.pdbx_seq_one_letter_code
_entity_poly.pdbx_strand_id
1 'polypeptide(L)'
;MNTTRCHTYAWCVETGDHFEHYSPETVVTPPRKNMDPLASAYTYDLGYGPAVSFQTEDFTPEQARTKARELRTLADAIEVMADAVDAIRAEQPAGGAR
;
A
#
# COMPACT_ATOMS: atom_id res chain seq x y z
N MET A 1 -16.15 26.53 10.40
CA MET A 1 -15.22 25.38 10.43
C MET A 1 -13.88 25.89 9.94
N ASN A 2 -12.81 25.76 10.74
CA ASN A 2 -11.48 26.22 10.37
C ASN A 2 -10.91 25.26 9.31
N THR A 3 -10.86 25.69 8.06
CA THR A 3 -10.41 24.88 6.90
C THR A 3 -8.90 24.93 6.68
N THR A 4 -8.16 25.51 7.62
CA THR A 4 -6.71 25.65 7.52
C THR A 4 -6.08 24.27 7.66
N ARG A 5 -5.23 23.91 6.69
CA ARG A 5 -4.43 22.66 6.74
C ARG A 5 -3.55 22.63 7.99
N CYS A 6 -3.20 21.44 8.44
CA CYS A 6 -2.16 21.22 9.44
C CYS A 6 -0.92 22.11 9.17
N HIS A 7 -0.47 22.84 10.18
CA HIS A 7 0.69 23.73 10.08
C HIS A 7 2.01 23.04 10.44
N THR A 8 1.95 21.88 11.11
CA THR A 8 3.13 21.10 11.54
C THR A 8 3.72 20.30 10.38
N TYR A 9 2.88 19.60 9.62
CA TYR A 9 3.32 18.68 8.59
C TYR A 9 2.56 18.87 7.29
N ALA A 10 3.29 19.15 6.21
CA ALA A 10 2.71 19.34 4.87
C ALA A 10 2.01 18.09 4.31
N TRP A 11 2.36 16.90 4.80
CA TRP A 11 1.74 15.62 4.41
C TRP A 11 0.48 15.30 5.20
N CYS A 12 0.20 16.02 6.29
CA CYS A 12 -0.93 15.73 7.15
C CYS A 12 -2.25 16.20 6.52
N VAL A 13 -3.26 15.33 6.53
CA VAL A 13 -4.59 15.64 5.96
C VAL A 13 -5.55 16.30 6.94
N GLU A 14 -5.26 16.19 8.24
CA GLU A 14 -6.06 16.81 9.30
C GLU A 14 -6.05 18.35 9.20
N THR A 15 -7.11 18.96 9.71
CA THR A 15 -7.33 20.43 9.66
C THR A 15 -7.39 21.04 11.05
N GLY A 16 -6.98 22.30 11.16
CA GLY A 16 -6.94 23.03 12.42
C GLY A 16 -5.75 22.67 13.30
N ASP A 17 -5.85 22.98 14.58
CA ASP A 17 -4.85 22.60 15.58
C ASP A 17 -5.21 21.22 16.13
N HIS A 18 -4.27 20.28 16.04
CA HIS A 18 -4.46 18.90 16.46
C HIS A 18 -3.12 18.31 16.91
N PHE A 19 -3.20 17.27 17.74
CA PHE A 19 -2.03 16.60 18.33
C PHE A 19 -1.54 15.44 17.46
N GLU A 20 -2.46 14.66 16.90
CA GLU A 20 -2.16 13.49 16.09
C GLU A 20 -2.13 13.88 14.62
N HIS A 21 -1.15 13.39 13.87
CA HIS A 21 -0.99 13.72 12.46
C HIS A 21 -1.04 12.45 11.62
N TYR A 22 -1.82 12.46 10.53
CA TYR A 22 -1.95 11.33 9.62
C TYR A 22 -1.84 11.80 8.17
N SER A 23 -1.11 11.05 7.34
CA SER A 23 -1.15 11.23 5.89
C SER A 23 -2.38 10.55 5.28
N PRO A 24 -2.70 10.76 3.99
CA PRO A 24 -3.62 9.87 3.31
C PRO A 24 -3.08 8.44 3.37
N GLU A 25 -3.99 7.47 3.47
CA GLU A 25 -3.66 6.05 3.39
C GLU A 25 -3.48 5.64 1.92
N THR A 26 -2.39 4.92 1.64
CA THR A 26 -2.15 4.25 0.37
C THR A 26 -2.55 2.79 0.51
N VAL A 27 -3.47 2.31 -0.32
CA VAL A 27 -4.06 0.97 -0.22
C VAL A 27 -3.86 0.15 -1.50
N VAL A 28 -3.57 -1.13 -1.35
CA VAL A 28 -3.69 -2.14 -2.41
C VAL A 28 -5.02 -2.84 -2.22
N THR A 29 -5.99 -2.52 -3.08
CA THR A 29 -7.35 -3.06 -2.96
C THR A 29 -7.44 -4.49 -3.48
N PRO A 30 -8.18 -5.38 -2.81
CA PRO A 30 -8.46 -6.72 -3.31
C PRO A 30 -9.35 -6.65 -4.57
N PRO A 31 -9.29 -7.66 -5.46
CA PRO A 31 -10.11 -7.70 -6.67
C PRO A 31 -11.61 -7.91 -6.39
N ARG A 32 -11.95 -8.44 -5.22
CA ARG A 32 -13.34 -8.65 -4.79
C ARG A 32 -13.76 -7.53 -3.87
N LYS A 33 -15.01 -7.08 -4.03
CA LYS A 33 -15.63 -6.09 -3.14
C LYS A 33 -15.77 -6.67 -1.73
N ASN A 34 -15.75 -5.78 -0.73
CA ASN A 34 -15.95 -6.08 0.69
C ASN A 34 -14.91 -7.03 1.31
N MET A 35 -13.69 -7.04 0.78
CA MET A 35 -12.54 -7.65 1.41
C MET A 35 -11.62 -6.57 1.98
N ASP A 36 -10.89 -6.91 3.03
CA ASP A 36 -9.88 -6.01 3.60
C ASP A 36 -8.78 -5.70 2.58
N PRO A 37 -8.16 -4.51 2.65
CA PRO A 37 -7.01 -4.17 1.82
C PRO A 37 -5.92 -5.26 1.89
N LEU A 38 -5.34 -5.62 0.75
CA LEU A 38 -4.22 -6.56 0.69
C LEU A 38 -2.96 -5.96 1.34
N ALA A 39 -2.82 -4.65 1.26
CA ALA A 39 -1.80 -3.88 1.94
C ALA A 39 -2.29 -2.45 2.13
N SER A 40 -1.88 -1.82 3.23
CA SER A 40 -2.05 -0.39 3.41
C SER A 40 -0.86 0.23 4.11
N ALA A 41 -0.58 1.48 3.80
CA ALA A 41 0.50 2.25 4.38
C ALA A 41 0.09 3.71 4.55
N TYR A 42 0.51 4.32 5.65
CA TYR A 42 0.38 5.76 5.87
C TYR A 42 1.50 6.25 6.77
N THR A 43 1.78 7.55 6.71
CA THR A 43 2.66 8.22 7.68
C THR A 43 1.80 8.74 8.82
N TYR A 44 2.29 8.60 10.05
CA TYR A 44 1.63 9.20 11.20
C TYR A 44 2.64 9.75 12.22
N ASP A 45 2.18 10.65 13.08
CA ASP A 45 2.91 11.11 14.28
C ASP A 45 1.92 11.31 15.44
N LEU A 46 2.18 10.63 16.56
CA LEU A 46 1.40 10.72 17.81
C LEU A 46 2.13 11.52 18.91
N GLY A 47 3.08 12.39 18.53
CA GLY A 47 3.86 13.22 19.44
C GLY A 47 5.21 12.62 19.87
N TYR A 48 5.60 11.47 19.30
CA TYR A 48 6.90 10.82 19.54
C TYR A 48 7.81 10.84 18.30
N GLY A 49 7.37 11.51 17.25
CA GLY A 49 8.06 11.61 15.96
C GLY A 49 7.38 10.76 14.89
N PRO A 50 7.57 11.12 13.61
CA PRO A 50 6.86 10.48 12.51
C PRO A 50 7.36 9.06 12.23
N ALA A 51 6.43 8.16 11.98
CA ALA A 51 6.67 6.78 11.55
C ALA A 51 5.85 6.46 10.29
N VAL A 52 6.26 5.41 9.57
CA VAL A 52 5.47 4.83 8.48
C VAL A 52 4.79 3.58 9.02
N SER A 53 3.47 3.62 9.17
CA SER A 53 2.69 2.42 9.44
C SER A 53 2.51 1.64 8.14
N PHE A 54 2.72 0.33 8.18
CA PHE A 54 2.40 -0.59 7.10
C PHE A 54 1.72 -1.82 7.70
N GLN A 55 0.44 -2.01 7.35
CA GLN A 55 -0.47 -2.96 7.99
C GLN A 55 -0.47 -2.83 9.52
N THR A 56 0.05 -3.80 10.25
CA THR A 56 0.04 -3.88 11.72
C THR A 56 1.38 -3.48 12.35
N GLU A 57 2.34 -3.03 11.55
CA GLU A 57 3.70 -2.73 11.99
C GLU A 57 4.11 -1.31 11.63
N ASP A 58 4.92 -0.71 12.50
CA ASP A 58 5.43 0.64 12.32
C ASP A 58 6.93 0.61 12.01
N PHE A 59 7.30 1.37 11.00
CA PHE A 59 8.64 1.38 10.44
C PHE A 59 9.28 2.76 10.55
N THR A 60 10.58 2.75 10.86
CA THR A 60 11.43 3.91 10.57
C THR A 60 11.52 4.14 9.06
N PRO A 61 11.92 5.34 8.59
CA PRO A 61 12.07 5.61 7.17
C PRO A 61 13.01 4.65 6.42
N GLU A 62 14.05 4.14 7.07
CA GLU A 62 14.96 3.16 6.47
C GLU A 62 14.29 1.79 6.33
N GLN A 63 13.65 1.30 7.39
CA GLN A 63 12.97 0.01 7.36
C GLN A 63 11.79 0.03 6.37
N ALA A 64 11.04 1.13 6.29
CA ALA A 64 9.97 1.31 5.32
C ALA A 64 10.49 1.22 3.87
N ARG A 65 11.64 1.83 3.57
CA ARG A 65 12.29 1.72 2.25
C ARG A 65 12.75 0.28 1.95
N THR A 66 13.25 -0.43 2.95
CA THR A 66 13.61 -1.85 2.83
C THR A 66 12.38 -2.70 2.54
N LYS A 67 11.32 -2.56 3.32
CA LYS A 67 10.05 -3.26 3.10
C LYS A 67 9.46 -2.95 1.72
N ALA A 68 9.52 -1.69 1.28
CA ALA A 68 9.07 -1.31 -0.05
C ALA A 68 9.89 -1.95 -1.18
N ARG A 69 11.20 -2.21 -0.98
CA ARG A 69 12.00 -2.98 -1.95
C ARG A 69 11.54 -4.43 -2.02
N GLU A 70 11.32 -5.08 -0.87
CA GLU A 70 10.82 -6.46 -0.81
C GLU A 70 9.46 -6.60 -1.51
N LEU A 71 8.54 -5.66 -1.28
CA LEU A 71 7.22 -5.65 -1.93
C LEU A 71 7.32 -5.46 -3.45
N ARG A 72 8.26 -4.63 -3.94
CA ARG A 72 8.50 -4.50 -5.38
C ARG A 72 9.03 -5.80 -5.98
N THR A 73 10.02 -6.44 -5.34
CA THR A 73 10.52 -7.75 -5.79
C THR A 73 9.40 -8.80 -5.85
N LEU A 74 8.50 -8.80 -4.87
CA LEU A 74 7.34 -9.69 -4.89
C LEU A 74 6.38 -9.37 -6.05
N ALA A 75 6.09 -8.10 -6.29
CA ALA A 75 5.24 -7.67 -7.40
C ALA A 75 5.83 -8.11 -8.75
N ASP A 76 7.12 -7.87 -8.97
CA ASP A 76 7.82 -8.30 -10.19
C ASP A 76 7.74 -9.82 -10.38
N ALA A 77 7.90 -10.60 -9.30
CA ALA A 77 7.79 -12.05 -9.36
C ALA A 77 6.36 -12.51 -9.70
N ILE A 78 5.33 -11.81 -9.22
CA ILE A 78 3.93 -12.09 -9.56
C ILE A 78 3.67 -11.85 -11.04
N GLU A 79 4.21 -10.78 -11.62
CA GLU A 79 4.09 -10.51 -13.07
C GLU A 79 4.69 -11.65 -13.89
N VAL A 80 5.91 -12.11 -13.55
CA VAL A 80 6.54 -13.26 -14.24
C VAL A 80 5.70 -14.53 -14.13
N MET A 81 5.09 -14.78 -12.97
CA MET A 81 4.19 -15.94 -12.80
C MET A 81 2.92 -15.81 -13.66
N ALA A 82 2.36 -14.60 -13.78
CA ALA A 82 1.19 -14.35 -14.63
C ALA A 82 1.53 -14.59 -16.10
N ASP A 83 2.67 -14.08 -16.57
CA ASP A 83 3.15 -14.29 -17.95
C ASP A 83 3.31 -15.79 -18.26
N ALA A 84 3.85 -16.57 -17.31
CA ALA A 84 3.99 -18.01 -17.47
C ALA A 84 2.62 -18.72 -17.57
N VAL A 85 1.63 -18.29 -16.79
CA VAL A 85 0.26 -18.83 -16.88
C VAL A 85 -0.36 -18.54 -18.24
N ASP A 86 -0.18 -17.33 -18.77
CA ASP A 86 -0.72 -16.94 -20.07
C ASP A 86 -0.03 -17.68 -21.24
N ALA A 87 1.28 -17.92 -21.14
CA ALA A 87 2.00 -18.76 -22.09
C ALA A 87 1.44 -20.19 -22.15
N ILE A 88 1.21 -20.82 -20.98
CA ILE A 88 0.61 -22.17 -20.90
C ILE A 88 -0.78 -22.19 -21.54
N ARG A 89 -1.59 -21.15 -21.32
CA ARG A 89 -2.93 -21.05 -21.91
C ARG A 89 -2.90 -20.88 -23.42
N ALA A 90 -1.93 -20.15 -23.96
CA ALA A 90 -1.77 -19.97 -25.40
C ALA A 90 -1.35 -21.26 -26.12
N GLU A 91 -0.61 -22.14 -25.45
CA GLU A 91 -0.17 -23.44 -25.97
C GLU A 91 -1.26 -24.53 -25.93
N GLN A 92 -2.34 -24.32 -25.17
CA GLN A 92 -3.47 -25.24 -25.14
C GLN A 92 -4.39 -24.98 -26.34
N PRO A 93 -4.56 -25.94 -27.28
CA PRO A 93 -5.47 -25.76 -28.40
C PRO A 93 -6.93 -25.62 -27.92
N ALA A 94 -7.69 -24.73 -28.54
CA ALA A 94 -9.13 -24.61 -28.37
C ALA A 94 -9.84 -25.88 -28.86
N GLY A 95 -9.88 -26.94 -28.05
CA GLY A 95 -10.22 -28.27 -28.56
C GLY A 95 -10.45 -29.35 -27.52
N GLY A 96 -11.17 -29.03 -26.45
CA GLY A 96 -11.77 -30.02 -25.55
C GLY A 96 -13.22 -30.35 -25.91
N ALA A 97 -13.53 -30.51 -27.21
CA ALA A 97 -14.77 -31.13 -27.64
C ALA A 97 -14.47 -32.58 -28.04
N ARG A 98 -14.70 -33.51 -27.10
CA ARG A 98 -15.17 -34.87 -27.35
C ARG A 98 -16.03 -35.32 -26.19
#